data_AF-A0A4U5NNX5-F1
#
_entry.id   AF-A0A4U5NNX5-F1
#
_cell.length_a   1.000
_cell.length_b   1.000
_cell.length_c   1.000
_cell.angle_alpha   90.00
_cell.angle_beta   90.00
_cell.angle_gamma   90.00
#
_symmetry.space_group_name_H-M   'P 1'
#
loop_
_entity.id
_entity.type
_entity.pdbx_description
1 polymer ?
#
loop_
_entity_poly.entity_id
_entity_poly.type
_entity_poly.pdbx_seq_one_letter_code
_entity_poly.pdbx_strand_id
1 'polypeptide(L)'
;MVVLPYTVAFLLLSSLQTVKIANSQSFIGINYGQVADNLPPPPSTAKLLQSTSIQKVRLYGSDPAIIKAFANTGIGIAIGTANGDIPGLASDPNFAKSWINKNVLPFYPASNITLITVGNEVMTSNDQNLMNKLLPAMQNVQNALNDASLGDKIKVSTVHSMGVLKQSEPPSSGSFDPSYGDLMKGLLEFNSANGSPFAINPYPYFAYRSDTRPETLAFCLFQPNAGRMDGNTKIKYMNMFDAQTESLEATPQPPPATAATATSTITSNNDSSTSTSTSTGTGTSTSTSSSTNTITIN
;
A
#
# COMPACT_ATOMS: atom_id res chain seq x y z
N MET A 1 -12.47 -19.47 56.18
CA MET A 1 -11.33 -18.82 55.51
C MET A 1 -11.75 -18.55 54.06
N VAL A 2 -12.26 -17.34 53.77
CA VAL A 2 -12.82 -16.99 52.45
C VAL A 2 -11.71 -16.32 51.64
N VAL A 3 -10.99 -17.11 50.86
CA VAL A 3 -9.92 -16.65 49.97
C VAL A 3 -10.47 -16.60 48.54
N LEU A 4 -11.46 -15.73 48.30
CA LEU A 4 -12.10 -15.55 47.00
C LEU A 4 -12.18 -14.11 46.44
N PRO A 5 -11.71 -13.02 47.08
CA PRO A 5 -11.81 -11.69 46.47
C PRO A 5 -10.67 -11.36 45.48
N TYR A 6 -9.47 -11.91 45.68
CA TYR A 6 -8.29 -11.55 44.88
C TYR A 6 -8.28 -12.17 43.47
N THR A 7 -8.77 -13.39 43.32
CA THR A 7 -8.80 -14.09 42.03
C THR A 7 -9.81 -13.45 41.06
N VAL A 8 -10.95 -13.00 41.58
CA VAL A 8 -11.96 -12.26 40.80
C VAL A 8 -11.43 -10.88 40.42
N ALA A 9 -10.75 -10.19 41.33
CA ALA A 9 -10.10 -8.91 41.03
C ALA A 9 -8.99 -9.06 39.97
N PHE A 10 -8.19 -10.13 40.03
CA PHE A 10 -7.13 -10.41 39.05
C PHE A 10 -7.71 -10.74 37.66
N LEU A 11 -8.82 -11.48 37.59
CA LEU A 11 -9.55 -11.77 36.35
C LEU A 11 -10.21 -10.50 35.75
N LEU A 12 -10.74 -9.60 36.59
CA LEU A 12 -11.23 -8.29 36.13
C LEU A 12 -10.09 -7.39 35.62
N LEU A 13 -8.96 -7.34 36.31
CA LEU A 13 -7.82 -6.50 35.91
C LEU A 13 -7.15 -7.00 34.62
N SER A 14 -7.10 -8.32 34.41
CA SER A 14 -6.58 -8.94 33.17
C SER A 14 -7.54 -8.81 31.98
N SER A 15 -8.86 -8.79 32.21
CA SER A 15 -9.84 -8.49 31.17
C SER A 15 -9.88 -7.01 30.77
N LEU A 16 -9.55 -6.08 31.68
CA LEU A 16 -9.40 -4.66 31.37
C LEU A 16 -8.16 -4.35 30.51
N GLN A 17 -7.11 -5.19 30.53
CA GLN A 17 -5.92 -5.01 29.67
C GLN A 17 -6.08 -5.57 28.24
N THR A 18 -7.19 -6.24 27.94
CA THR A 18 -7.46 -6.82 26.60
C THR A 18 -8.50 -6.06 25.80
N VAL A 19 -8.95 -4.89 26.28
CA VAL A 19 -9.71 -3.95 25.44
C VAL A 19 -8.73 -3.33 24.43
N LYS A 20 -8.54 -4.01 23.30
CA LYS A 20 -8.04 -3.35 22.10
C LYS A 20 -9.09 -2.31 21.72
N ILE A 21 -8.87 -1.06 22.10
CA ILE A 21 -9.60 0.07 21.55
C ILE A 21 -9.30 0.03 20.05
N ALA A 22 -10.23 -0.50 19.28
CA ALA A 22 -10.18 -0.39 17.84
C ALA A 22 -10.34 1.11 17.53
N ASN A 23 -9.22 1.78 17.26
CA ASN A 23 -9.26 3.14 16.76
C ASN A 23 -9.95 3.09 15.40
N SER A 24 -11.20 3.57 15.36
CA SER A 24 -11.93 3.77 14.13
C SER A 24 -11.11 4.70 13.24
N GLN A 25 -10.56 4.17 12.15
CA GLN A 25 -9.96 5.00 11.12
C GLN A 25 -11.06 5.83 10.45
N SER A 26 -10.78 7.06 10.02
CA SER A 26 -11.73 7.76 9.15
C SER A 26 -12.06 6.90 7.93
N PHE A 27 -13.35 6.69 7.73
CA PHE A 27 -13.88 5.87 6.64
C PHE A 27 -13.95 6.63 5.31
N ILE A 28 -13.82 7.96 5.34
CA ILE A 28 -14.03 8.81 4.17
C ILE A 28 -12.79 9.66 3.91
N GLY A 29 -12.41 9.70 2.63
CA GLY A 29 -11.42 10.60 2.08
C GLY A 29 -11.90 11.19 0.75
N ILE A 30 -11.17 12.17 0.24
CA ILE A 30 -11.45 12.78 -1.06
C ILE A 30 -10.22 12.79 -1.96
N ASN A 31 -10.46 12.89 -3.27
CA ASN A 31 -9.42 13.19 -4.25
C ASN A 31 -9.26 14.71 -4.39
N TYR A 32 -8.04 15.23 -4.23
CA TYR A 32 -7.72 16.64 -4.50
C TYR A 32 -7.24 16.76 -5.95
N GLY A 33 -8.18 17.04 -6.86
CA GLY A 33 -7.90 17.38 -8.24
C GLY A 33 -7.39 18.81 -8.41
N GLN A 34 -6.42 19.02 -9.30
CA GLN A 34 -5.80 20.32 -9.55
C GLN A 34 -6.02 20.85 -10.98
N VAL A 35 -6.71 20.08 -11.83
CA VAL A 35 -6.97 20.45 -13.23
C VAL A 35 -8.20 21.34 -13.30
N ALA A 36 -8.01 22.62 -12.99
CA ALA A 36 -9.01 23.70 -13.08
C ALA A 36 -8.30 25.07 -12.96
N ASP A 37 -8.99 26.17 -13.26
CA ASP A 37 -8.45 27.54 -13.30
C ASP A 37 -8.96 28.45 -12.17
N ASN A 38 -9.83 27.94 -11.30
CA ASN A 38 -10.54 28.72 -10.28
C ASN A 38 -10.56 28.05 -8.88
N LEU A 39 -9.61 27.13 -8.62
CA LEU A 39 -9.57 26.42 -7.34
C LEU A 39 -9.15 27.34 -6.18
N PRO A 40 -9.68 27.11 -4.96
CA PRO A 40 -9.20 27.77 -3.77
C PRO A 40 -7.70 27.50 -3.53
N PRO A 41 -6.97 28.43 -2.88
CA PRO A 41 -5.59 28.18 -2.52
C PRO A 41 -5.49 27.03 -1.51
N PRO A 42 -4.38 26.25 -1.49
CA PRO A 42 -4.28 25.04 -0.68
C PRO A 42 -4.59 25.20 0.83
N PRO A 43 -4.17 26.28 1.52
CA PRO A 43 -4.54 26.50 2.92
C PRO A 43 -6.05 26.63 3.15
N SER A 44 -6.78 27.23 2.19
CA SER A 44 -8.25 27.34 2.28
C SER A 44 -8.90 25.97 2.10
N THR A 45 -8.41 25.14 1.20
CA THR A 45 -8.89 23.76 1.03
C THR A 45 -8.59 22.91 2.28
N ALA A 46 -7.40 23.02 2.86
CA ALA A 46 -7.06 22.32 4.10
C ALA A 46 -7.98 22.73 5.26
N LYS A 47 -8.23 24.04 5.42
CA LYS A 47 -9.17 24.57 6.41
C LYS A 47 -10.61 24.10 6.15
N LEU A 48 -11.04 24.04 4.89
CA LEU A 48 -12.34 23.48 4.51
C LEU A 48 -12.45 22.01 4.97
N LEU A 49 -11.45 21.17 4.67
CA LEU A 49 -11.49 19.77 5.09
C LEU A 49 -11.52 19.61 6.61
N GLN A 50 -10.75 20.42 7.35
CA GLN A 50 -10.80 20.45 8.82
C GLN A 50 -12.17 20.84 9.39
N SER A 51 -13.00 21.55 8.63
CA SER A 51 -14.38 21.88 9.03
C SER A 51 -15.39 20.76 8.76
N THR A 52 -14.94 19.61 8.23
CA THR A 52 -15.77 18.45 7.88
C THR A 52 -15.31 17.20 8.61
N SER A 53 -16.04 16.09 8.43
CA SER A 53 -15.62 14.76 8.92
C SER A 53 -14.57 14.07 8.04
N ILE A 54 -14.08 14.70 6.96
CA ILE A 54 -13.08 14.13 6.05
C ILE A 54 -11.71 14.19 6.72
N GLN A 55 -11.06 13.03 6.89
CA GLN A 55 -9.73 12.95 7.51
C GLN A 55 -8.67 12.33 6.58
N LYS A 56 -8.98 12.13 5.30
CA LYS A 56 -8.05 11.58 4.31
C LYS A 56 -8.13 12.35 2.99
N VAL A 57 -7.00 12.57 2.35
CA VAL A 57 -6.91 13.19 1.03
C VAL A 57 -5.94 12.41 0.14
N ARG A 58 -6.34 12.18 -1.11
CA ARG A 58 -5.48 11.66 -2.17
C ARG A 58 -5.05 12.78 -3.09
N LEU A 59 -3.75 12.93 -3.26
CA LEU A 59 -3.11 13.83 -4.22
C LEU A 59 -2.65 13.01 -5.42
N TYR A 60 -2.85 13.53 -6.65
CA TYR A 60 -2.34 12.88 -7.87
C TYR A 60 -0.88 13.21 -8.18
N GLY A 61 -0.25 14.06 -7.37
CA GLY A 61 1.12 14.52 -7.50
C GLY A 61 1.67 14.99 -6.15
N SER A 62 2.90 15.50 -6.15
CA SER A 62 3.63 15.90 -4.95
C SER A 62 3.82 17.41 -4.81
N ASP A 63 2.78 18.20 -5.07
CA ASP A 63 2.85 19.67 -4.95
C ASP A 63 3.22 20.07 -3.50
N PRO A 64 4.36 20.77 -3.30
CA PRO A 64 4.86 21.08 -1.97
C PRO A 64 3.98 22.08 -1.22
N ALA A 65 3.28 22.98 -1.92
CA ALA A 65 2.36 23.93 -1.30
C ALA A 65 1.11 23.22 -0.77
N ILE A 66 0.60 22.22 -1.50
CA ILE A 66 -0.54 21.41 -1.05
C ILE A 66 -0.15 20.53 0.13
N ILE A 67 0.96 19.79 0.03
CA ILE A 67 1.40 18.91 1.13
C ILE A 67 1.60 19.75 2.40
N LYS A 68 2.32 20.88 2.29
CA LYS A 68 2.55 21.79 3.43
C LYS A 68 1.27 22.39 4.01
N ALA A 69 0.24 22.64 3.18
CA ALA A 69 -1.03 23.17 3.68
C ALA A 69 -1.77 22.19 4.62
N PHE A 70 -1.48 20.88 4.51
CA PHE A 70 -2.01 19.86 5.41
C PHE A 70 -1.16 19.60 6.66
N ALA A 71 -0.04 20.32 6.83
CA ALA A 71 0.81 20.17 8.00
C ALA A 71 0.06 20.46 9.31
N ASN A 72 0.21 19.59 10.30
CA ASN A 72 -0.41 19.64 11.62
C ASN A 72 -1.95 19.64 11.62
N THR A 73 -2.58 19.26 10.51
CA THR A 73 -4.05 19.17 10.42
C THR A 73 -4.60 17.84 10.94
N GLY A 74 -3.76 16.80 11.02
CA GLY A 74 -4.14 15.42 11.32
C GLY A 74 -4.71 14.64 10.11
N ILE A 75 -5.03 15.32 9.01
CA ILE A 75 -5.56 14.70 7.78
C ILE A 75 -4.48 13.83 7.13
N GLY A 76 -4.80 12.55 6.92
CA GLY A 76 -3.91 11.59 6.25
C GLY A 76 -3.79 11.87 4.75
N ILE A 77 -2.58 11.76 4.21
CA ILE A 77 -2.26 12.10 2.81
C ILE A 77 -1.77 10.85 2.08
N ALA A 78 -2.43 10.54 0.96
CA ALA A 78 -1.90 9.65 -0.05
C ALA A 78 -1.29 10.49 -1.19
N ILE A 79 -0.01 10.29 -1.52
CA ILE A 79 0.68 11.01 -2.60
C ILE A 79 0.85 10.09 -3.80
N GLY A 80 0.31 10.49 -4.95
CA GLY A 80 0.53 9.80 -6.22
C GLY A 80 1.80 10.27 -6.92
N THR A 81 2.58 9.34 -7.47
CA THR A 81 3.60 9.66 -8.48
C THR A 81 2.90 9.86 -9.83
N ALA A 82 3.48 10.65 -10.72
CA ALA A 82 3.00 10.68 -12.10
C ALA A 82 3.31 9.35 -12.78
N ASN A 83 2.50 8.95 -13.75
CA ASN A 83 2.82 7.78 -14.59
C ASN A 83 4.15 7.98 -15.33
N GLY A 84 4.48 9.23 -15.70
CA GLY A 84 5.76 9.58 -16.34
C GLY A 84 7.00 9.38 -15.45
N ASP A 85 6.84 9.30 -14.12
CA ASP A 85 7.97 9.06 -13.20
C ASP A 85 8.34 7.57 -13.11
N ILE A 86 7.41 6.66 -13.46
CA ILE A 86 7.57 5.21 -13.30
C ILE A 86 8.85 4.69 -13.96
N PRO A 87 9.23 5.11 -15.19
CA PRO A 87 10.48 4.63 -15.78
C PRO A 87 11.72 4.96 -14.96
N GLY A 88 11.83 6.20 -14.46
CA GLY A 88 12.96 6.61 -13.62
C GLY A 88 12.96 5.90 -12.27
N LEU A 89 11.78 5.79 -11.64
CA LEU A 89 11.60 5.06 -10.37
C LEU A 89 11.98 3.58 -10.51
N ALA A 90 11.70 2.95 -11.65
CA ALA A 90 12.02 1.55 -11.91
C ALA A 90 13.49 1.30 -12.21
N SER A 91 14.12 2.16 -13.03
CA SER A 91 15.47 1.90 -13.55
C SER A 91 16.59 2.33 -12.61
N ASP A 92 16.36 3.31 -11.73
CA ASP A 92 17.40 3.89 -10.88
C ASP A 92 16.92 4.03 -9.42
N PRO A 93 17.44 3.21 -8.48
CA PRO A 93 17.15 3.35 -7.06
C PRO A 93 17.50 4.75 -6.51
N ASN A 94 18.51 5.44 -7.04
CA ASN A 94 18.84 6.80 -6.59
C ASN A 94 17.80 7.82 -7.03
N PHE A 95 17.12 7.59 -8.15
CA PHE A 95 15.97 8.40 -8.55
C PHE A 95 14.84 8.26 -7.53
N ALA A 96 14.54 7.03 -7.07
CA ALA A 96 13.54 6.81 -6.02
C ALA A 96 13.94 7.47 -4.68
N LYS A 97 15.21 7.36 -4.26
CA LYS A 97 15.72 8.07 -3.07
C LYS A 97 15.58 9.58 -3.21
N SER A 98 15.94 10.13 -4.36
CA SER A 98 15.81 11.56 -4.65
C SER A 98 14.35 12.00 -4.62
N TRP A 99 13.43 11.19 -5.15
CA TRP A 99 12.00 11.44 -5.11
C TRP A 99 11.49 11.50 -3.66
N ILE A 100 11.87 10.54 -2.80
CA ILE A 100 11.51 10.54 -1.37
C ILE A 100 12.11 11.75 -0.64
N ASN A 101 13.40 12.05 -0.86
CA ASN A 101 14.09 13.19 -0.25
C ASN A 101 13.45 14.54 -0.64
N LYS A 102 12.90 14.63 -1.85
CA LYS A 102 12.27 15.85 -2.36
C LYS A 102 10.82 15.99 -1.92
N ASN A 103 10.06 14.90 -1.96
CA ASN A 103 8.59 14.94 -1.91
C ASN A 103 7.99 14.45 -0.59
N VAL A 104 8.78 13.80 0.27
CA VAL A 104 8.29 13.19 1.53
C VAL A 104 9.02 13.74 2.74
N LEU A 105 10.34 13.60 2.80
CA LEU A 105 11.13 13.97 3.98
C LEU A 105 10.97 15.42 4.45
N PRO A 106 10.86 16.44 3.57
CA PRO A 106 10.71 17.82 4.01
C PRO A 106 9.37 18.11 4.70
N PHE A 107 8.38 17.22 4.54
CA PHE A 107 7.01 17.44 5.02
C PHE A 107 6.61 16.51 6.15
N TYR A 108 7.22 15.32 6.25
CA TYR A 108 6.95 14.35 7.29
C TYR A 108 7.76 14.66 8.57
N PRO A 109 7.20 14.53 9.79
CA PRO A 109 5.85 14.03 10.12
C PRO A 109 4.78 15.12 10.22
N ALA A 110 5.12 16.40 10.00
CA ALA A 110 4.14 17.49 10.15
C ALA A 110 2.93 17.28 9.24
N SER A 111 3.17 16.87 7.99
CA SER A 111 2.13 16.38 7.08
C SER A 111 2.01 14.86 7.24
N ASN A 112 0.81 14.38 7.57
CA ASN A 112 0.55 12.97 7.87
C ASN A 112 0.50 12.13 6.58
N ILE A 113 1.65 11.93 5.93
CA ILE A 113 1.77 11.11 4.73
C ILE A 113 1.71 9.63 5.13
N THR A 114 0.73 8.90 4.62
CA THR A 114 0.47 7.50 5.01
C THR A 114 0.64 6.50 3.86
N LEU A 115 0.53 6.97 2.62
CA LEU A 115 0.56 6.12 1.43
C LEU A 115 1.23 6.87 0.27
N ILE A 116 2.07 6.16 -0.48
CA ILE A 116 2.56 6.58 -1.79
C ILE A 116 1.95 5.64 -2.83
N THR A 117 1.28 6.18 -3.84
CA THR A 117 0.75 5.40 -4.95
C THR A 117 1.63 5.61 -6.18
N VAL A 118 2.34 4.56 -6.62
CA VAL A 118 3.16 4.59 -7.83
C VAL A 118 2.25 4.44 -9.05
N GLY A 119 2.01 5.56 -9.73
CA GLY A 119 1.11 5.64 -10.87
C GLY A 119 -0.38 5.51 -10.54
N ASN A 120 -1.20 5.67 -11.58
CA ASN A 120 -2.65 5.55 -11.56
C ASN A 120 -3.14 4.82 -12.83
N GLU A 121 -3.88 3.74 -12.62
CA GLU A 121 -4.53 2.89 -13.63
C GLU A 121 -3.58 2.36 -14.71
N VAL A 122 -2.31 2.14 -14.34
CA VAL A 122 -1.24 1.73 -15.25
C VAL A 122 -1.54 0.38 -15.92
N MET A 123 -2.11 -0.57 -15.18
CA MET A 123 -2.46 -1.90 -15.69
C MET A 123 -3.48 -1.84 -16.84
N THR A 124 -4.29 -0.78 -16.90
CA THR A 124 -5.29 -0.57 -17.96
C THR A 124 -4.90 0.54 -18.95
N SER A 125 -3.63 0.95 -18.97
CA SER A 125 -3.14 2.04 -19.82
C SER A 125 -2.82 1.64 -21.27
N ASN A 126 -2.83 0.33 -21.58
CA ASN A 126 -2.36 -0.25 -22.85
C ASN A 126 -0.87 0.02 -23.18
N ASP A 127 -0.07 0.49 -22.21
CA ASP A 127 1.38 0.65 -22.35
C ASP A 127 2.11 -0.49 -21.60
N GLN A 128 2.46 -1.55 -22.33
CA GLN A 128 3.15 -2.71 -21.77
C GLN A 128 4.52 -2.35 -21.16
N ASN A 129 5.22 -1.37 -21.73
CA ASN A 129 6.52 -0.94 -21.22
C ASN A 129 6.37 -0.23 -19.87
N LEU A 130 5.29 0.52 -19.69
CA LEU A 130 4.97 1.17 -18.43
C LEU A 130 4.53 0.15 -17.37
N MET A 131 3.66 -0.80 -17.75
CA MET A 131 3.20 -1.88 -16.87
C MET A 131 4.36 -2.71 -16.32
N ASN A 132 5.28 -3.15 -17.18
CA ASN A 132 6.42 -3.97 -16.77
C ASN A 132 7.39 -3.26 -15.81
N LYS A 133 7.33 -1.92 -15.72
CA LYS A 133 8.16 -1.10 -14.82
C LYS A 133 7.47 -0.82 -13.48
N LEU A 134 6.19 -1.15 -13.34
CA LEU A 134 5.41 -0.79 -12.16
C LEU A 134 5.92 -1.47 -10.88
N LEU A 135 6.11 -2.79 -10.92
CA LEU A 135 6.59 -3.54 -9.75
C LEU A 135 8.03 -3.12 -9.34
N PRO A 136 9.03 -3.02 -10.25
CA PRO A 136 10.34 -2.48 -9.89
C PRO A 136 10.29 -1.05 -9.33
N ALA A 137 9.44 -0.18 -9.85
CA ALA A 137 9.26 1.17 -9.32
C ALA A 137 8.72 1.15 -7.88
N MET A 138 7.71 0.33 -7.60
CA MET A 138 7.17 0.16 -6.25
C MET A 138 8.22 -0.38 -5.27
N GLN A 139 9.02 -1.36 -5.70
CA GLN A 139 10.13 -1.91 -4.91
C GLN A 139 11.18 -0.85 -4.58
N ASN A 140 11.61 -0.05 -5.56
CA ASN A 140 12.60 1.01 -5.33
C ASN A 140 12.06 2.13 -4.41
N VAL A 141 10.78 2.50 -4.53
CA VAL A 141 10.15 3.48 -3.63
C VAL A 141 10.07 2.93 -2.21
N GLN A 142 9.69 1.66 -2.02
CA GLN A 142 9.67 1.03 -0.70
C GLN A 142 11.07 0.94 -0.09
N ASN A 143 12.07 0.55 -0.87
CA ASN A 143 13.46 0.52 -0.42
C ASN A 143 13.96 1.92 0.00
N ALA A 144 13.62 2.96 -0.77
CA ALA A 144 13.95 4.34 -0.41
C ALA A 144 13.27 4.79 0.91
N LEU A 145 12.03 4.35 1.16
CA LEU A 145 11.37 4.58 2.46
C LEU A 145 12.03 3.78 3.59
N ASN A 146 12.45 2.54 3.34
CA ASN A 146 13.16 1.71 4.32
C ASN A 146 14.50 2.36 4.72
N ASP A 147 15.27 2.84 3.73
CA ASP A 147 16.52 3.58 3.96
C ASP A 147 16.30 4.85 4.81
N ALA A 148 15.14 5.49 4.66
CA ALA A 148 14.74 6.65 5.46
C ALA A 148 14.08 6.29 6.80
N SER A 149 14.01 5.01 7.18
CA SER A 149 13.31 4.51 8.38
C SER A 149 11.81 4.88 8.44
N LEU A 150 11.17 4.93 7.26
CA LEU A 150 9.75 5.23 7.07
C LEU A 150 8.93 4.06 6.49
N GLY A 151 9.56 2.93 6.13
CA GLY A 151 8.88 1.79 5.49
C GLY A 151 7.72 1.16 6.28
N ASP A 152 7.79 1.22 7.61
CA ASP A 152 6.70 0.76 8.47
C ASP A 152 5.58 1.80 8.65
N LYS A 153 5.88 3.07 8.36
CA LYS A 153 5.01 4.23 8.62
C LYS A 153 4.26 4.68 7.36
N ILE A 154 4.91 4.60 6.20
CA ILE A 154 4.37 5.01 4.90
C ILE A 154 4.36 3.77 4.00
N LYS A 155 3.18 3.40 3.51
CA LYS A 155 3.03 2.24 2.61
C LYS A 155 3.18 2.65 1.15
N VAL A 156 3.53 1.69 0.30
CA VAL A 156 3.64 1.87 -1.15
C VAL A 156 2.65 0.97 -1.85
N SER A 157 1.80 1.52 -2.71
CA SER A 157 0.85 0.76 -3.54
C SER A 157 0.81 1.34 -4.95
N THR A 158 -0.11 0.85 -5.78
CA THR A 158 -0.49 1.46 -7.06
C THR A 158 -2.01 1.46 -7.14
N VAL A 159 -2.58 2.42 -7.87
CA VAL A 159 -4.05 2.53 -8.01
C VAL A 159 -4.50 1.82 -9.27
N HIS A 160 -5.39 0.86 -9.13
CA HIS A 160 -5.98 0.11 -10.23
C HIS A 160 -7.36 0.69 -10.62
N SER A 161 -7.81 0.41 -11.84
CA SER A 161 -9.21 0.53 -12.23
C SER A 161 -9.91 -0.82 -12.07
N MET A 162 -11.24 -0.86 -12.03
CA MET A 162 -11.99 -2.12 -12.07
C MET A 162 -11.74 -2.95 -13.35
N GLY A 163 -11.16 -2.34 -14.40
CA GLY A 163 -10.83 -3.02 -15.66
C GLY A 163 -9.71 -4.05 -15.53
N VAL A 164 -9.07 -4.17 -14.36
CA VAL A 164 -8.12 -5.27 -14.09
C VAL A 164 -8.82 -6.64 -13.96
N LEU A 165 -10.14 -6.67 -13.76
CA LEU A 165 -10.93 -7.89 -13.67
C LEU A 165 -11.42 -8.35 -15.05
N LYS A 166 -11.32 -9.66 -15.30
CA LYS A 166 -11.99 -10.31 -16.44
C LYS A 166 -13.42 -10.68 -16.13
N GLN A 167 -13.63 -11.18 -14.92
CA GLN A 167 -14.92 -11.64 -14.44
C GLN A 167 -15.20 -11.00 -13.09
N SER A 168 -16.43 -10.49 -12.94
CA SER A 168 -16.89 -9.80 -11.73
C SER A 168 -18.37 -10.04 -11.44
N GLU A 169 -19.05 -10.87 -12.25
CA GLU A 169 -20.47 -11.21 -12.09
C GLU A 169 -20.67 -12.73 -12.29
N PRO A 170 -21.22 -13.45 -11.29
CA PRO A 170 -21.53 -12.95 -9.95
C PRO A 170 -20.25 -12.56 -9.18
N PRO A 171 -20.30 -11.70 -8.15
CA PRO A 171 -19.10 -11.22 -7.46
C PRO A 171 -18.14 -12.32 -6.98
N SER A 172 -18.65 -13.45 -6.49
CA SER A 172 -17.84 -14.61 -6.08
C SER A 172 -17.01 -15.26 -7.19
N SER A 173 -17.27 -14.94 -8.46
CA SER A 173 -16.49 -15.40 -9.61
C SER A 173 -15.39 -14.43 -10.04
N GLY A 174 -15.12 -13.43 -9.19
CA GLY A 174 -14.03 -12.46 -9.33
C GLY A 174 -12.73 -13.09 -9.83
N SER A 175 -12.21 -12.60 -10.96
CA SER A 175 -10.88 -12.98 -11.43
C SER A 175 -10.21 -11.84 -12.19
N PHE A 176 -8.90 -11.67 -11.98
CA PHE A 176 -8.08 -10.76 -12.77
C PHE A 176 -8.02 -11.21 -14.23
N ASP A 177 -7.85 -10.26 -15.16
CA ASP A 177 -7.57 -10.62 -16.55
C ASP A 177 -6.25 -11.41 -16.65
N PRO A 178 -6.28 -12.64 -17.19
CA PRO A 178 -5.09 -13.46 -17.36
C PRO A 178 -3.97 -12.77 -18.13
N SER A 179 -4.27 -11.75 -18.97
CA SER A 179 -3.24 -10.95 -19.63
C SER A 179 -2.32 -10.20 -18.66
N TYR A 180 -2.77 -9.97 -17.43
CA TYR A 180 -1.96 -9.36 -16.37
C TYR A 180 -1.19 -10.38 -15.51
N GLY A 181 -1.57 -11.66 -15.57
CA GLY A 181 -0.99 -12.83 -14.92
C GLY A 181 0.09 -12.57 -13.86
N ASP A 182 1.35 -12.82 -14.22
CA ASP A 182 2.50 -12.76 -13.32
C ASP A 182 2.76 -11.36 -12.76
N LEU A 183 2.45 -10.31 -13.52
CA LEU A 183 2.62 -8.93 -13.05
C LEU A 183 1.63 -8.62 -11.93
N MET A 184 0.34 -8.97 -12.10
CA MET A 184 -0.64 -8.78 -11.03
C MET A 184 -0.26 -9.60 -9.80
N LYS A 185 0.14 -10.86 -9.99
CA LYS A 185 0.63 -11.71 -8.89
C LYS A 185 1.78 -11.06 -8.12
N GLY A 186 2.79 -10.54 -8.82
CA GLY A 186 3.93 -9.88 -8.19
C GLY A 186 3.55 -8.60 -7.43
N LEU A 187 2.57 -7.84 -7.93
CA LEU A 187 2.03 -6.66 -7.22
C LEU A 187 1.29 -7.04 -5.93
N LEU A 188 0.50 -8.12 -5.96
CA LEU A 188 -0.20 -8.63 -4.78
C LEU A 188 0.78 -9.20 -3.75
N GLU A 189 1.80 -9.94 -4.18
CA GLU A 189 2.87 -10.45 -3.32
C GLU A 189 3.64 -9.31 -2.66
N PHE A 190 3.96 -8.26 -3.42
CA PHE A 190 4.56 -7.04 -2.89
C PHE A 190 3.67 -6.37 -1.83
N ASN A 191 2.36 -6.21 -2.11
CA ASN A 191 1.43 -5.60 -1.17
C ASN A 191 1.34 -6.42 0.12
N SER A 192 1.20 -7.74 0.00
CA SER A 192 1.17 -8.68 1.13
C SER A 192 2.44 -8.59 1.98
N ALA A 193 3.61 -8.63 1.34
CA ALA A 193 4.91 -8.56 2.02
C ALA A 193 5.15 -7.26 2.81
N ASN A 194 4.55 -6.14 2.37
CA ASN A 194 4.76 -4.82 2.98
C ASN A 194 3.58 -4.35 3.85
N GLY A 195 2.52 -5.16 3.97
CA GLY A 195 1.27 -4.78 4.62
C GLY A 195 0.61 -3.56 3.95
N SER A 196 0.72 -3.48 2.62
CA SER A 196 0.23 -2.38 1.81
C SER A 196 -1.16 -2.69 1.24
N PRO A 197 -2.07 -1.69 1.10
CA PRO A 197 -3.39 -1.91 0.54
C PRO A 197 -3.34 -2.20 -0.97
N PHE A 198 -4.34 -2.91 -1.48
CA PHE A 198 -4.68 -2.90 -2.90
C PHE A 198 -5.57 -1.70 -3.20
N ALA A 199 -5.01 -0.64 -3.77
CA ALA A 199 -5.78 0.58 -4.06
C ALA A 199 -6.52 0.45 -5.39
N ILE A 200 -7.81 0.76 -5.40
CA ILE A 200 -8.70 0.57 -6.55
C ILE A 200 -9.62 1.78 -6.70
N ASN A 201 -9.99 2.11 -7.93
CA ASN A 201 -11.01 3.10 -8.27
C ASN A 201 -12.33 2.38 -8.65
N PRO A 202 -13.25 2.12 -7.69
CA PRO A 202 -14.55 1.55 -7.97
C PRO A 202 -15.52 2.64 -8.45
N TYR A 203 -16.14 2.43 -9.61
CA TYR A 203 -17.08 3.39 -10.20
C TYR A 203 -18.37 2.68 -10.65
N PRO A 204 -19.39 2.57 -9.78
CA PRO A 204 -20.72 2.13 -10.16
C PRO A 204 -21.32 2.87 -11.36
N TYR A 205 -20.94 4.14 -11.54
CA TYR A 205 -21.34 4.97 -12.68
C TYR A 205 -21.02 4.32 -14.04
N PHE A 206 -19.83 3.73 -14.22
CA PHE A 206 -19.45 3.10 -15.49
C PHE A 206 -20.23 1.80 -15.77
N ALA A 207 -20.64 1.09 -14.71
CA ALA A 207 -21.53 -0.06 -14.86
C ALA A 207 -22.92 0.39 -15.34
N TYR A 208 -23.48 1.45 -14.76
CA TYR A 208 -24.76 2.02 -15.21
C TYR A 208 -24.68 2.60 -16.63
N ARG A 209 -23.58 3.27 -17.00
CA ARG A 209 -23.39 3.78 -18.36
C ARG A 209 -23.47 2.68 -19.41
N SER A 210 -23.02 1.47 -19.08
CA SER A 210 -23.06 0.29 -19.96
C SER A 210 -24.41 -0.43 -19.95
N ASP A 211 -25.18 -0.28 -18.87
CA ASP A 211 -26.51 -0.87 -18.69
C ASP A 211 -27.45 0.13 -17.98
N THR A 212 -28.23 0.86 -18.79
CA THR A 212 -29.00 2.02 -18.34
C THR A 212 -30.39 1.68 -17.79
N ARG A 213 -30.69 0.41 -17.56
CA ARG A 213 -32.00 -0.03 -17.05
C ARG A 213 -32.29 0.55 -15.65
N PRO A 214 -33.56 0.84 -15.30
CA PRO A 214 -33.93 1.45 -14.01
C PRO A 214 -33.45 0.66 -12.79
N GLU A 215 -33.47 -0.67 -12.84
CA GLU A 215 -32.98 -1.51 -11.76
C GLU A 215 -31.46 -1.40 -11.56
N THR A 216 -30.70 -1.19 -12.63
CA THR A 216 -29.25 -0.96 -12.55
C THR A 216 -28.95 0.44 -12.00
N LEU A 217 -29.76 1.45 -12.36
CA LEU A 217 -29.66 2.78 -11.76
C LEU A 217 -29.87 2.72 -10.24
N ALA A 218 -30.96 2.11 -9.78
CA ALA A 218 -31.26 1.99 -8.36
C ALA A 218 -30.15 1.25 -7.59
N PHE A 219 -29.62 0.17 -8.19
CA PHE A 219 -28.51 -0.61 -7.64
C PHE A 219 -27.20 0.18 -7.56
N CYS A 220 -26.89 1.03 -8.55
CA CYS A 220 -25.69 1.88 -8.53
C CYS A 220 -25.80 3.10 -7.60
N LEU A 221 -27.02 3.56 -7.31
CA LEU A 221 -27.29 4.73 -6.45
C LEU A 221 -27.63 4.37 -5.00
N PHE A 222 -27.47 3.11 -4.60
CA PHE A 222 -27.83 2.61 -3.26
C PHE A 222 -29.32 2.83 -2.91
N GLN A 223 -30.19 2.90 -3.92
CA GLN A 223 -31.62 3.07 -3.72
C GLN A 223 -32.31 1.73 -3.43
N PRO A 224 -33.52 1.72 -2.85
CA PRO A 224 -34.31 0.49 -2.70
C PRO A 224 -34.46 -0.25 -4.02
N ASN A 225 -34.07 -1.53 -4.04
CA ASN A 225 -34.12 -2.38 -5.23
C ASN A 225 -34.26 -3.86 -4.82
N ALA A 226 -34.47 -4.74 -5.79
CA ALA A 226 -34.66 -6.17 -5.54
C ALA A 226 -33.41 -6.91 -5.06
N GLY A 227 -32.23 -6.29 -5.13
CA GLY A 227 -30.91 -6.89 -4.92
C GLY A 227 -30.51 -7.86 -6.03
N ARG A 228 -29.23 -8.22 -6.07
CA ARG A 228 -28.68 -9.25 -6.96
C ARG A 228 -28.15 -10.40 -6.13
N MET A 229 -28.67 -11.61 -6.38
CA MET A 229 -28.27 -12.81 -5.67
C MET A 229 -27.03 -13.41 -6.35
N ASP A 230 -25.95 -13.56 -5.59
CA ASP A 230 -24.81 -14.34 -6.03
C ASP A 230 -25.20 -15.83 -6.08
N GLY A 231 -25.09 -16.42 -7.27
CA GLY A 231 -25.49 -17.81 -7.52
C GLY A 231 -24.66 -18.83 -6.73
N ASN A 232 -23.41 -18.53 -6.40
CA ASN A 232 -22.47 -19.45 -5.75
C ASN A 232 -22.54 -19.32 -4.23
N THR A 233 -22.43 -18.09 -3.71
CA THR A 233 -22.34 -17.84 -2.25
C THR A 233 -23.70 -17.64 -1.59
N LYS A 234 -24.75 -17.39 -2.39
CA LYS A 234 -26.10 -16.99 -1.91
C LYS A 234 -26.10 -15.68 -1.12
N ILE A 235 -25.07 -14.85 -1.27
CA ILE A 235 -25.05 -13.48 -0.73
C ILE A 235 -25.90 -12.58 -1.63
N LYS A 236 -26.74 -11.75 -1.01
CA LYS A 236 -27.59 -10.79 -1.72
C LYS A 236 -26.95 -9.41 -1.68
N TYR A 237 -26.37 -8.99 -2.80
CA TYR A 237 -25.84 -7.64 -2.92
C TYR A 237 -26.99 -6.65 -3.13
N MET A 238 -26.98 -5.55 -2.39
CA MET A 238 -28.02 -4.51 -2.45
C MET A 238 -27.55 -3.26 -3.20
N ASN A 239 -26.26 -3.16 -3.51
CA ASN A 239 -25.70 -2.08 -4.31
C ASN A 239 -24.48 -2.55 -5.12
N MET A 240 -24.14 -1.77 -6.16
CA MET A 240 -23.03 -2.07 -7.07
C MET A 240 -21.66 -1.93 -6.42
N PHE A 241 -21.50 -1.05 -5.44
CA PHE A 241 -20.20 -0.83 -4.78
C PHE A 241 -19.77 -2.06 -3.99
N ASP A 242 -20.68 -2.68 -3.23
CA ASP A 242 -20.41 -3.91 -2.49
C ASP A 242 -20.15 -5.07 -3.47
N ALA A 243 -20.92 -5.17 -4.55
CA ALA A 243 -20.69 -6.18 -5.58
C ALA A 243 -19.31 -6.03 -6.25
N GLN A 244 -18.89 -4.80 -6.56
CA GLN A 244 -17.56 -4.51 -7.11
C GLN A 244 -16.46 -4.84 -6.10
N THR A 245 -16.65 -4.49 -4.83
CA THR A 245 -15.67 -4.75 -3.76
C THR A 245 -15.50 -6.25 -3.53
N GLU A 246 -16.60 -7.00 -3.41
CA GLU A 246 -16.55 -8.46 -3.29
C GLU A 246 -15.86 -9.09 -4.51
N SER A 247 -16.14 -8.60 -5.72
CA SER A 247 -15.52 -9.17 -6.92
C SER A 247 -13.99 -9.07 -6.93
N LEU A 248 -13.42 -8.11 -6.19
CA LEU A 248 -11.97 -8.03 -5.98
C LEU A 248 -11.51 -8.99 -4.88
N GLU A 249 -12.25 -9.06 -3.77
CA GLU A 249 -11.94 -9.93 -2.64
C GLU A 249 -11.97 -11.42 -3.02
N ALA A 250 -12.90 -11.81 -3.89
CA ALA A 250 -13.01 -13.16 -4.42
C ALA A 250 -11.85 -13.55 -5.35
N THR A 251 -11.06 -12.59 -5.86
CA THR A 251 -9.92 -12.93 -6.72
C THR A 251 -8.85 -13.67 -5.94
N PRO A 252 -8.24 -14.74 -6.50
CA PRO A 252 -7.19 -15.48 -5.81
C PRO A 252 -6.04 -14.58 -5.36
N GLN A 253 -5.85 -14.47 -4.03
CA GLN A 253 -4.76 -13.71 -3.42
C GLN A 253 -3.56 -14.61 -3.15
N PRO A 254 -2.32 -14.08 -3.17
CA PRO A 254 -1.19 -14.79 -2.59
C PRO A 254 -1.44 -15.03 -1.09
N PRO A 255 -0.83 -16.08 -0.51
CA PRO A 255 -0.94 -16.30 0.93
C PRO A 255 -0.50 -15.06 1.72
N PRO A 256 -1.09 -14.81 2.90
CA PRO A 256 -0.66 -13.70 3.76
C PRO A 256 0.83 -13.82 4.05
N ALA A 257 1.57 -12.71 3.98
CA ALA A 257 2.96 -12.69 4.38
C ALA A 257 3.05 -13.15 5.84
N THR A 258 3.74 -14.27 6.10
CA THR A 258 4.16 -14.61 7.45
C THR A 258 5.03 -13.47 7.96
N ALA A 259 4.71 -12.93 9.14
CA ALA A 259 5.50 -11.88 9.77
C ALA A 259 6.98 -12.28 9.69
N ALA A 260 7.73 -11.59 8.83
CA ALA A 260 9.13 -11.90 8.64
C ALA A 260 9.83 -11.61 9.97
N THR A 261 10.26 -12.65 10.67
CA THR A 261 11.26 -12.51 11.72
C THR A 261 12.48 -11.94 11.04
N ALA A 262 12.72 -10.64 11.19
CA ALA A 262 13.87 -9.97 10.63
C ALA A 262 15.11 -10.49 11.34
N THR A 263 15.68 -11.60 10.86
CA THR A 263 16.99 -12.06 11.28
C THR A 263 18.01 -11.11 10.67
N SER A 264 18.40 -10.09 11.44
CA SER A 264 19.52 -9.22 11.08
C SER A 264 20.80 -10.04 11.16
N THR A 265 21.30 -10.52 10.03
CA THR A 265 22.65 -11.08 9.95
C THR A 265 23.64 -9.93 10.01
N ILE A 266 24.21 -9.69 11.19
CA ILE A 266 25.35 -8.78 11.34
C ILE A 266 26.59 -9.51 10.79
N THR A 267 27.01 -9.16 9.59
CA THR A 267 28.33 -9.56 9.07
C THR A 267 29.37 -8.61 9.64
N SER A 268 30.10 -9.04 10.66
CA SER A 268 31.29 -8.31 11.12
C SER A 268 32.45 -8.58 10.16
N ASN A 269 32.70 -7.67 9.22
CA ASN A 269 33.95 -7.68 8.47
C ASN A 269 35.06 -7.20 9.42
N ASN A 270 35.88 -8.13 9.89
CA ASN A 270 37.06 -7.81 10.66
C ASN A 270 38.15 -7.38 9.65
N ASP A 271 38.27 -6.07 9.42
CA ASP A 271 39.39 -5.49 8.66
C ASP A 271 40.66 -5.65 9.50
N SER A 272 41.38 -6.75 9.28
CA SER A 272 42.76 -6.86 9.75
C SER A 272 43.67 -6.23 8.71
N SER A 273 44.08 -4.99 8.97
CA SER A 273 45.20 -4.34 8.31
C SER A 273 46.46 -5.18 8.43
N THR A 274 47.06 -5.59 7.31
CA THR A 274 48.43 -6.10 7.28
C THR A 274 49.26 -5.34 6.25
N SER A 275 50.25 -4.62 6.79
CA SER A 275 51.33 -3.93 6.11
C SER A 275 52.21 -4.88 5.31
N THR A 276 52.53 -4.50 4.09
CA THR A 276 53.50 -5.15 3.20
C THR A 276 54.93 -4.95 3.71
N SER A 277 55.66 -6.05 3.90
CA SER A 277 57.13 -6.07 3.91
C SER A 277 57.64 -7.28 3.14
N THR A 278 58.48 -7.02 2.13
CA THR A 278 59.17 -7.97 1.25
C THR A 278 60.24 -8.79 1.97
N SER A 279 60.27 -10.12 1.75
CA SER A 279 61.53 -10.89 1.59
C SER A 279 61.30 -12.23 0.89
N THR A 280 62.31 -12.61 0.12
CA THR A 280 62.56 -13.83 -0.68
C THR A 280 62.34 -15.18 0.02
N GLY A 281 61.90 -16.20 -0.74
CA GLY A 281 62.19 -17.63 -0.43
C GLY A 281 61.03 -18.62 -0.62
N THR A 282 61.19 -19.51 -1.60
CA THR A 282 60.75 -20.93 -1.66
C THR A 282 59.48 -21.39 -0.93
N GLY A 283 58.49 -21.81 -1.74
CA GLY A 283 57.70 -23.05 -1.62
C GLY A 283 57.03 -23.40 -0.29
N THR A 284 55.69 -23.33 -0.24
CA THR A 284 54.80 -24.35 0.32
C THR A 284 53.33 -23.95 0.11
N SER A 285 52.52 -24.86 -0.43
CA SER A 285 51.07 -24.73 -0.53
C SER A 285 50.45 -24.95 0.84
N THR A 286 49.79 -23.93 1.40
CA THR A 286 48.97 -24.03 2.60
C THR A 286 47.49 -24.00 2.21
N SER A 287 46.78 -25.08 2.50
CA SER A 287 45.32 -25.17 2.41
C SER A 287 44.70 -24.60 3.69
N THR A 288 44.00 -23.47 3.60
CA THR A 288 43.15 -22.96 4.68
C THR A 288 41.70 -23.33 4.42
N SER A 289 41.16 -24.27 5.19
CA SER A 289 39.73 -24.56 5.27
C SER A 289 39.05 -23.49 6.14
N SER A 290 38.13 -22.70 5.57
CA SER A 290 37.23 -21.86 6.35
C SER A 290 35.98 -22.65 6.72
N SER A 291 35.86 -23.06 7.99
CA SER A 291 34.65 -23.62 8.57
C SER A 291 33.72 -22.47 8.99
N THR A 292 32.54 -22.40 8.36
CA THR A 292 31.48 -21.47 8.75
C THR A 292 30.65 -22.11 9.86
N ASN A 293 30.73 -21.59 11.09
CA ASN A 293 29.84 -22.00 12.17
C ASN A 293 28.58 -21.13 12.14
N THR A 294 27.45 -21.73 11.77
CA THR A 294 26.13 -21.10 11.89
C THR A 294 25.52 -21.49 13.23
N ILE A 295 25.32 -20.53 14.13
CA ILE A 295 24.54 -20.73 15.37
C ILE A 295 23.15 -20.13 15.12
N THR A 296 22.13 -20.99 15.12
CA THR A 296 20.72 -20.59 15.11
C THR A 296 20.23 -20.51 16.57
N ILE A 297 19.73 -19.35 16.98
CA ILE A 297 18.99 -19.21 18.25
C ILE A 297 17.55 -18.85 17.87
N ASN A 298 16.61 -19.67 18.35
CA ASN A 298 15.16 -19.52 18.15
C ASN A 298 14.60 -18.30 18.90
#